data_AF-A0A6N7RNM0-F1
#
_entry.id   AF-A0A6N7RNM0-F1
#
_cell.length_a   1.000
_cell.length_b   1.000
_cell.length_c   1.000
_cell.angle_alpha   90.00
_cell.angle_beta   90.00
_cell.angle_gamma   90.00
#
_symmetry.space_group_name_H-M   'P 1'
#
loop_
_entity.id
_entity.type
_entity.pdbx_description
1 polymer ?
#
loop_
_entity_poly.entity_id
_entity_poly.type
_entity_poly.pdbx_seq_one_letter_code
_entity_poly.pdbx_strand_id
1 'polypeptide(L)'
;MALDGIDVSSNQPAEICRMVSYDFAIVKATGNPPGHAWDYVNPFWQRQIDDALAATGCGGLYHFTHGLDANAEADFFIDQVKDYIGRVLLAIDYEGGAVKRGRAWLQELIVRIQNRAGVAPVVYASSSVIKEQGLAELCRDRGCALWSANYWRGYEAIVGYDRGGCRMDVAASVMWQYTSSGRLDGYDGNLDLDVFFGDAGDWAALCSRNESVSRRAE
;
A
#
# COMPACT_ATOMS: atom_id res chain seq x y z
N MET A 1 -15.62 -12.81 1.53
CA MET A 1 -14.67 -13.22 0.50
C MET A 1 -13.33 -12.55 0.81
N ALA A 2 -12.22 -13.01 0.25
CA ALA A 2 -10.92 -12.41 0.48
C ALA A 2 -10.07 -12.60 -0.77
N LEU A 3 -9.25 -11.60 -1.08
CA LEU A 3 -8.28 -11.63 -2.17
C LEU A 3 -6.88 -11.81 -1.60
N ASP A 4 -6.05 -12.53 -2.33
CA ASP A 4 -4.66 -12.80 -1.98
C ASP A 4 -3.73 -11.95 -2.86
N GLY A 5 -2.77 -11.27 -2.26
CA GLY A 5 -1.97 -10.27 -2.98
C GLY A 5 -0.51 -10.22 -2.56
N ILE A 6 0.24 -9.39 -3.29
CA ILE A 6 1.64 -9.10 -3.01
C ILE A 6 1.86 -7.60 -2.94
N ASP A 7 2.84 -7.17 -2.17
CA ASP A 7 3.48 -5.89 -2.37
C ASP A 7 4.96 -6.04 -2.73
N VAL A 8 5.43 -5.17 -3.63
CA VAL A 8 6.74 -5.32 -4.27
C VAL A 8 7.45 -3.98 -4.42
N SER A 9 8.76 -4.04 -4.59
CA SER A 9 9.62 -2.88 -4.79
C SER A 9 10.75 -3.18 -5.78
N SER A 10 11.76 -2.32 -5.82
CA SER A 10 13.02 -2.56 -6.54
C SER A 10 13.85 -3.71 -5.95
N ASN A 11 13.45 -4.30 -4.81
CA ASN A 11 14.06 -5.52 -4.28
C ASN A 11 13.66 -6.77 -5.09
N GLN A 12 12.56 -6.68 -5.83
CA GLN A 12 12.09 -7.69 -6.78
C GLN A 12 12.41 -7.25 -8.22
N PRO A 13 12.52 -8.20 -9.18
CA PRO A 13 12.74 -7.86 -10.58
C PRO A 13 11.57 -7.04 -11.17
N ALA A 14 11.82 -6.36 -12.28
CA ALA A 14 10.82 -5.52 -12.94
C ALA A 14 9.60 -6.32 -13.42
N GLU A 15 9.81 -7.58 -13.77
CA GLU A 15 8.79 -8.49 -14.30
C GLU A 15 8.07 -9.29 -13.19
N ILE A 16 8.29 -9.00 -11.90
CA ILE A 16 7.74 -9.80 -10.80
C ILE A 16 6.22 -10.03 -10.92
N CYS A 17 5.47 -9.02 -11.34
CA CYS A 17 4.02 -9.09 -11.54
C CYS A 17 3.58 -9.98 -12.73
N ARG A 18 4.51 -10.49 -13.54
CA ARG A 18 4.26 -11.53 -14.56
C ARG A 18 4.78 -12.90 -14.15
N MET A 19 5.58 -12.97 -13.09
CA MET A 19 6.26 -14.19 -12.67
C MET A 19 5.42 -15.02 -11.71
N VAL A 20 4.56 -14.39 -10.91
CA VAL A 20 3.80 -15.06 -9.83
C VAL A 20 2.29 -14.81 -9.97
N SER A 21 1.48 -15.70 -9.41
CA SER A 21 0.02 -15.55 -9.33
C SER A 21 -0.40 -14.71 -8.12
N TYR A 22 -1.41 -13.86 -8.30
CA TYR A 22 -2.03 -13.01 -7.27
C TYR A 22 -3.41 -12.54 -7.75
N ASP A 23 -4.26 -12.09 -6.83
CA ASP A 23 -5.50 -11.36 -7.12
C ASP A 23 -5.27 -9.84 -7.17
N PHE A 24 -4.29 -9.33 -6.42
CA PHE A 24 -3.86 -7.93 -6.48
C PHE A 24 -2.37 -7.74 -6.22
N ALA A 25 -1.82 -6.61 -6.67
CA ALA A 25 -0.44 -6.21 -6.40
C ALA A 25 -0.35 -4.72 -6.04
N ILE A 26 0.51 -4.38 -5.07
CA ILE A 26 0.82 -3.00 -4.66
C ILE A 26 2.33 -2.76 -4.87
N VAL A 27 2.68 -1.71 -5.59
CA VAL A 27 4.04 -1.47 -6.07
C VAL A 27 4.61 -0.22 -5.43
N LYS A 28 5.83 -0.30 -4.92
CA LYS A 28 6.57 0.89 -4.46
C LYS A 28 6.78 1.84 -5.63
N ALA A 29 6.25 3.06 -5.56
CA ALA A 29 6.54 4.10 -6.55
C ALA A 29 7.74 4.93 -6.10
N THR A 30 7.70 5.39 -4.86
CA THR A 30 8.59 6.41 -4.32
C THR A 30 8.91 6.15 -2.86
N GLY A 31 9.88 6.91 -2.33
CA GLY A 31 10.18 6.89 -0.91
C GLY A 31 11.14 5.78 -0.50
N ASN A 32 11.67 5.88 0.71
CA ASN A 32 13.08 5.56 0.91
C ASN A 32 13.36 4.28 1.71
N PRO A 33 13.99 3.23 1.14
CA PRO A 33 14.64 2.18 1.94
C PRO A 33 15.94 2.70 2.60
N PRO A 34 16.46 2.05 3.67
CA PRO A 34 17.74 2.44 4.26
C PRO A 34 18.86 2.58 3.21
N GLY A 35 19.48 3.76 3.12
CA GLY A 35 20.61 4.03 2.22
C GLY A 35 20.30 4.85 0.97
N HIS A 36 19.04 5.21 0.69
CA HIS A 36 18.72 6.16 -0.39
C HIS A 36 18.24 7.52 0.18
N ALA A 37 18.00 8.49 -0.71
CA ALA A 37 17.45 9.79 -0.35
C ALA A 37 15.91 9.76 -0.32
N TRP A 38 15.31 10.76 0.30
CA TRP A 38 13.84 10.86 0.44
C TRP A 38 13.10 10.90 -0.91
N ASP A 39 13.76 11.40 -1.96
CA ASP A 39 13.28 11.52 -3.33
C ASP A 39 13.60 10.30 -4.20
N TYR A 40 13.84 9.13 -3.58
CA TYR A 40 14.02 7.89 -4.31
C TYR A 40 12.77 7.52 -5.12
N VAL A 41 12.99 7.11 -6.37
CA VAL A 41 11.99 6.53 -7.28
C VAL A 41 12.40 5.09 -7.56
N ASN A 42 11.48 4.13 -7.38
CA ASN A 42 11.74 2.73 -7.74
C ASN A 42 11.90 2.64 -9.27
N PRO A 43 13.07 2.26 -9.81
CA PRO A 43 13.30 2.23 -11.26
C PRO A 43 12.39 1.26 -12.02
N PHE A 44 11.75 0.33 -11.31
CA PHE A 44 10.88 -0.70 -11.89
C PHE A 44 9.39 -0.43 -11.71
N TRP A 45 9.00 0.64 -11.00
CA TRP A 45 7.61 0.81 -10.58
C TRP A 45 6.63 0.82 -11.75
N GLN A 46 6.97 1.49 -12.85
CA GLN A 46 6.10 1.59 -14.03
C GLN A 46 5.85 0.21 -14.65
N ARG A 47 6.92 -0.57 -14.83
CA ARG A 47 6.78 -1.90 -15.41
C ARG A 47 5.99 -2.82 -14.49
N GLN A 48 6.29 -2.78 -13.19
CA GLN A 48 5.59 -3.59 -12.19
C GLN A 48 4.08 -3.25 -12.13
N ILE A 49 3.72 -1.96 -12.11
CA ILE A 49 2.31 -1.56 -12.04
C ILE A 49 1.56 -1.79 -13.35
N ASP A 50 2.20 -1.58 -14.50
CA ASP A 50 1.57 -1.84 -15.80
C ASP A 50 1.28 -3.33 -15.98
N ASP A 51 2.22 -4.20 -15.58
CA ASP A 51 2.03 -5.65 -15.59
C ASP A 51 0.89 -6.07 -14.63
N ALA A 52 0.80 -5.47 -13.44
CA ALA A 52 -0.30 -5.71 -12.50
C ALA A 52 -1.66 -5.25 -13.07
N LEU A 53 -1.71 -4.04 -13.63
CA LEU A 53 -2.93 -3.49 -14.25
C LEU A 53 -3.39 -4.32 -15.44
N ALA A 54 -2.47 -4.88 -16.22
CA ALA A 54 -2.80 -5.78 -17.32
C ALA A 54 -3.39 -7.11 -16.82
N ALA A 55 -2.96 -7.60 -15.65
CA ALA A 55 -3.45 -8.84 -15.06
C ALA A 55 -4.81 -8.69 -14.37
N THR A 56 -5.03 -7.59 -13.63
CA THR A 56 -6.17 -7.47 -12.69
C THR A 56 -7.10 -6.29 -12.98
N GLY A 57 -6.69 -5.35 -13.84
CA GLY A 57 -7.42 -4.11 -14.11
C GLY A 57 -7.32 -3.03 -13.01
N CYS A 58 -6.79 -3.36 -11.83
CA CYS A 58 -6.63 -2.46 -10.69
C CYS A 58 -5.45 -2.90 -9.81
N GLY A 59 -4.54 -1.97 -9.52
CA GLY A 59 -3.34 -2.20 -8.71
C GLY A 59 -3.16 -1.15 -7.61
N GLY A 60 -2.03 -1.19 -6.91
CA GLY A 60 -1.68 -0.18 -5.92
C GLY A 60 -0.32 0.44 -6.16
N LEU A 61 -0.16 1.71 -5.78
CA LEU A 61 1.13 2.37 -5.73
C LEU A 61 1.35 2.91 -4.32
N TYR A 62 2.53 2.71 -3.75
CA TYR A 62 2.85 3.21 -2.42
C TYR A 62 4.07 4.14 -2.36
N HIS A 63 4.06 5.02 -1.37
CA HIS A 63 5.18 5.88 -0.98
C HIS A 63 5.72 5.45 0.38
N PHE A 64 6.97 5.00 0.43
CA PHE A 64 7.63 4.71 1.70
C PHE A 64 8.14 5.99 2.36
N THR A 65 7.43 6.42 3.39
CA THR A 65 7.67 7.70 4.06
C THR A 65 9.08 7.81 4.65
N HIS A 66 9.72 8.97 4.45
CA HIS A 66 11.02 9.29 5.03
C HIS A 66 10.88 9.99 6.38
N GLY A 67 9.84 10.84 6.55
CA GLY A 67 9.60 11.61 7.76
C GLY A 67 10.17 13.04 7.72
N LEU A 68 10.29 13.65 6.54
CA LEU A 68 10.67 15.04 6.34
C LEU A 68 9.43 15.96 6.43
N ASP A 69 9.25 16.84 5.45
CA ASP A 69 8.04 17.64 5.31
C ASP A 69 6.94 16.79 4.67
N ALA A 70 5.79 16.70 5.35
CA ALA A 70 4.67 15.87 4.93
C ALA A 70 4.09 16.29 3.57
N ASN A 71 4.07 17.60 3.28
CA ASN A 71 3.53 18.11 2.02
C ASN A 71 4.48 17.84 0.86
N ALA A 72 5.79 17.98 1.08
CA ALA A 72 6.81 17.68 0.08
C ALA A 72 6.83 16.20 -0.30
N GLU A 73 6.72 15.29 0.66
CA GLU A 73 6.63 13.84 0.39
C GLU A 73 5.35 13.49 -0.37
N ALA A 74 4.20 14.05 0.03
CA ALA A 74 2.95 13.86 -0.70
C ALA A 74 3.01 14.43 -2.14
N ASP A 75 3.55 15.63 -2.31
CA ASP A 75 3.68 16.25 -3.64
C ASP A 75 4.58 15.42 -4.55
N PHE A 76 5.73 14.99 -4.03
CA PHE A 76 6.65 14.13 -4.75
C PHE A 76 5.99 12.82 -5.18
N PHE A 77 5.29 12.14 -4.26
CA PHE A 77 4.58 10.91 -4.58
C PHE A 77 3.53 11.13 -5.68
N ILE A 78 2.65 12.11 -5.50
CA ILE A 78 1.57 12.37 -6.47
C ILE A 78 2.11 12.80 -7.83
N ASP A 79 3.17 13.59 -7.88
CA ASP A 79 3.76 14.00 -9.16
C ASP A 79 4.29 12.81 -9.98
N GLN A 80 4.73 11.74 -9.33
CA GLN A 80 5.16 10.50 -10.00
C GLN A 80 3.98 9.65 -10.51
N VAL A 81 2.88 9.58 -9.75
CA VAL A 81 1.82 8.58 -10.00
C VAL A 81 0.51 9.15 -10.54
N LYS A 82 0.40 10.47 -10.71
CA LYS A 82 -0.86 11.15 -11.05
C LYS A 82 -1.60 10.60 -12.28
N ASP A 83 -0.87 10.11 -13.28
CA ASP A 83 -1.45 9.59 -14.52
C ASP A 83 -2.13 8.21 -14.33
N TYR A 84 -1.89 7.56 -13.18
CA TYR A 84 -2.49 6.29 -12.80
C TYR A 84 -3.72 6.45 -11.89
N ILE A 85 -3.96 7.65 -11.33
CA ILE A 85 -5.07 7.89 -10.39
C ILE A 85 -6.42 7.60 -11.06
N GLY A 86 -7.23 6.76 -10.42
CA GLY A 86 -8.49 6.23 -10.95
C GLY A 86 -8.37 4.81 -11.50
N ARG A 87 -7.15 4.28 -11.58
CA ARG A 87 -6.85 2.87 -11.91
C ARG A 87 -6.04 2.18 -10.81
N VAL A 88 -5.49 2.94 -9.87
CA VAL A 88 -4.68 2.43 -8.77
C VAL A 88 -5.16 3.01 -7.45
N LEU A 89 -5.07 2.21 -6.38
CA LEU A 89 -5.10 2.75 -5.03
C LEU A 89 -3.77 3.45 -4.75
N LEU A 90 -3.83 4.48 -3.91
CA LEU A 90 -2.64 5.15 -3.40
C LEU A 90 -2.43 4.73 -1.95
N ALA A 91 -1.23 4.28 -1.60
CA ALA A 91 -0.89 3.88 -0.25
C ALA A 91 0.24 4.73 0.33
N ILE A 92 0.14 5.01 1.62
CA ILE A 92 1.21 5.58 2.43
C ILE A 92 1.80 4.44 3.22
N ASP A 93 3.09 4.17 3.02
CA ASP A 93 3.85 3.25 3.85
C ASP A 93 4.50 4.05 5.00
N TYR A 94 3.83 4.03 6.15
CA TYR A 94 4.18 4.79 7.36
C TYR A 94 4.96 3.92 8.34
N GLU A 95 6.26 3.83 8.10
CA GLU A 95 7.19 3.08 8.94
C GLU A 95 8.56 3.79 9.08
N GLY A 96 9.55 3.10 9.63
CA GLY A 96 10.92 3.61 9.75
C GLY A 96 11.02 4.94 10.52
N GLY A 97 11.74 5.91 9.94
CA GLY A 97 11.99 7.21 10.56
C GLY A 97 10.73 8.07 10.72
N ALA A 98 9.75 7.92 9.82
CA ALA A 98 8.54 8.72 9.79
C ALA A 98 7.65 8.47 11.02
N VAL A 99 7.68 7.28 11.61
CA VAL A 99 6.91 6.92 12.82
C VAL A 99 7.17 7.88 13.99
N LYS A 100 8.39 8.42 14.09
CA LYS A 100 8.79 9.39 15.12
C LYS A 100 8.15 10.77 14.94
N ARG A 101 7.65 11.07 13.74
CA ARG A 101 6.92 12.32 13.44
C ARG A 101 5.51 12.29 14.01
N GLY A 102 4.94 11.09 14.18
CA GLY A 102 3.68 10.86 14.87
C GLY A 102 2.44 11.10 14.01
N ARG A 103 1.28 10.73 14.58
CA ARG A 103 -0.06 10.81 13.97
C ARG A 103 -0.36 12.16 13.29
N ALA A 104 0.07 13.27 13.87
CA ALA A 104 -0.20 14.61 13.32
C ALA A 104 0.50 14.84 11.97
N TRP A 105 1.75 14.40 11.84
CA TRP A 105 2.49 14.47 10.58
C TRP A 105 1.87 13.58 9.50
N LEU A 106 1.48 12.35 9.87
CA LEU A 106 0.77 11.45 8.96
C LEU A 106 -0.55 12.07 8.49
N GLN A 107 -1.27 12.75 9.39
CA GLN A 107 -2.49 13.47 9.01
C GLN A 107 -2.23 14.56 7.97
N GLU A 108 -1.15 15.34 8.10
CA GLU A 108 -0.78 16.35 7.11
C GLU A 108 -0.52 15.72 5.74
N LEU A 109 0.21 14.59 5.70
CA LEU A 109 0.51 13.87 4.48
C LEU A 109 -0.77 13.30 3.83
N ILE A 110 -1.67 12.70 4.61
CA ILE A 110 -2.99 12.24 4.16
C ILE A 110 -3.79 13.40 3.55
N VAL A 111 -3.89 14.51 4.25
CA VAL A 111 -4.67 15.68 3.80
C VAL A 111 -4.08 16.23 2.50
N ARG A 112 -2.75 16.26 2.36
CA ARG A 112 -2.12 16.72 1.13
C ARG A 112 -2.41 15.79 -0.04
N ILE A 113 -2.33 14.47 0.14
CA ILE A 113 -2.71 13.49 -0.89
C ILE A 113 -4.17 13.68 -1.29
N GLN A 114 -5.09 13.79 -0.33
CA GLN A 114 -6.52 14.03 -0.61
C GLN A 114 -6.74 15.29 -1.47
N ASN A 115 -6.06 16.38 -1.12
CA ASN A 115 -6.15 17.65 -1.86
C ASN A 115 -5.55 17.56 -3.28
N ARG A 116 -4.45 16.82 -3.45
CA ARG A 116 -3.73 16.71 -4.72
C ARG A 116 -4.33 15.68 -5.68
N ALA A 117 -4.86 14.58 -5.15
CA ALA A 117 -5.29 13.40 -5.91
C ALA A 117 -6.81 13.25 -5.98
N GLY A 118 -7.57 13.90 -5.08
CA GLY A 118 -9.02 13.75 -4.99
C GLY A 118 -9.48 12.38 -4.47
N VAL A 119 -8.55 11.58 -3.94
CA VAL A 119 -8.81 10.25 -3.36
C VAL A 119 -8.15 10.13 -1.99
N ALA A 120 -8.76 9.33 -1.11
CA ALA A 120 -8.16 9.04 0.19
C ALA A 120 -7.13 7.91 0.04
N PRO A 121 -5.91 8.05 0.61
CA PRO A 121 -4.94 6.97 0.58
C PRO A 121 -5.32 5.84 1.54
N VAL A 122 -4.77 4.66 1.27
CA VAL A 122 -4.65 3.56 2.24
C VAL A 122 -3.43 3.83 3.11
N VAL A 123 -3.52 3.63 4.42
CA VAL A 123 -2.39 3.80 5.35
C VAL A 123 -1.88 2.42 5.74
N TYR A 124 -0.63 2.12 5.38
CA TYR A 124 0.13 0.99 5.86
C TYR A 124 0.94 1.35 7.10
N ALA A 125 0.93 0.48 8.11
CA ALA A 125 1.86 0.48 9.23
C ALA A 125 1.84 -0.86 9.96
N SER A 126 2.87 -1.14 10.75
CA SER A 126 2.84 -2.27 11.67
C SER A 126 1.66 -2.18 12.66
N SER A 127 1.08 -3.33 13.02
CA SER A 127 -0.07 -3.39 13.92
C SER A 127 0.20 -2.70 15.28
N SER A 128 1.44 -2.73 15.77
CA SER A 128 1.84 -2.01 16.99
C SER A 128 1.76 -0.50 16.81
N VAL A 129 2.30 0.06 15.73
CA VAL A 129 2.24 1.50 15.42
C VAL A 129 0.79 1.96 15.25
N ILE A 130 -0.04 1.17 14.56
CA ILE A 130 -1.46 1.48 14.39
C ILE A 130 -2.17 1.64 15.74
N LYS A 131 -1.91 0.72 16.68
CA LYS A 131 -2.49 0.73 18.03
C LYS A 131 -1.93 1.86 18.89
N GLU A 132 -0.62 2.01 18.92
CA GLU A 132 0.08 2.99 19.76
C GLU A 132 -0.28 4.43 19.37
N GLN A 133 -0.37 4.71 18.07
CA GLN A 133 -0.62 6.07 17.57
C GLN A 133 -2.10 6.33 17.23
N GLY A 134 -3.00 5.38 17.49
CA GLY A 134 -4.44 5.54 17.24
C GLY A 134 -4.78 5.76 15.76
N LEU A 135 -4.10 5.06 14.85
CA LEU A 135 -4.26 5.30 13.40
C LEU A 135 -5.62 4.84 12.86
N ALA A 136 -6.29 3.90 13.53
CA ALA A 136 -7.66 3.51 13.19
C ALA A 136 -8.65 4.66 13.32
N GLU A 137 -8.49 5.49 14.35
CA GLU A 137 -9.31 6.69 14.51
C GLU A 137 -8.96 7.73 13.47
N LEU A 138 -7.67 7.96 13.21
CA LEU A 138 -7.23 8.89 12.17
C LEU A 138 -7.82 8.52 10.81
N CYS A 139 -7.70 7.25 10.42
CA CYS A 139 -8.17 6.79 9.13
C CYS A 139 -9.70 6.90 9.03
N ARG A 140 -10.45 6.54 10.07
CA ARG A 140 -11.90 6.74 10.11
C ARG A 140 -12.27 8.22 9.95
N ASP A 141 -11.62 9.11 10.70
CA ASP A 141 -11.94 10.55 10.67
C ASP A 141 -11.56 11.20 9.33
N ARG A 142 -10.58 10.63 8.61
CA ARG A 142 -10.12 11.10 7.30
C ARG A 142 -10.72 10.33 6.12
N GLY A 143 -11.50 9.28 6.36
CA GLY A 143 -12.03 8.42 5.29
C GLY A 143 -10.96 7.60 4.56
N CYS A 144 -9.85 7.29 5.23
CA CYS A 144 -8.80 6.40 4.74
C CYS A 144 -9.10 4.94 5.11
N ALA A 145 -8.58 4.02 4.30
CA ALA A 145 -8.53 2.61 4.65
C ALA A 145 -7.20 2.27 5.35
N LEU A 146 -7.17 1.15 6.08
CA LEU A 146 -5.98 0.68 6.80
C LEU A 146 -5.46 -0.65 6.24
N TRP A 147 -4.13 -0.73 6.14
CA TRP A 147 -3.36 -1.92 5.79
C TRP A 147 -2.41 -2.22 6.96
N SER A 148 -2.65 -3.31 7.68
CA SER A 148 -1.82 -3.69 8.84
C SER A 148 -0.63 -4.53 8.40
N ALA A 149 0.47 -4.50 9.15
CA ALA A 149 1.50 -5.54 9.07
C ALA A 149 1.71 -6.23 10.42
N ASN A 150 1.71 -7.57 10.40
CA ASN A 150 2.01 -8.41 11.55
C ASN A 150 2.36 -9.82 11.08
N TYR A 151 3.55 -10.31 11.39
CA TYR A 151 4.03 -11.59 10.89
C TYR A 151 3.87 -12.67 11.95
N TRP A 152 2.79 -13.45 11.84
CA TRP A 152 2.44 -14.45 12.84
C TRP A 152 3.44 -15.62 12.93
N ARG A 153 4.22 -15.88 11.87
CA ARG A 153 5.37 -16.79 11.86
C ARG A 153 6.72 -16.09 12.05
N GLY A 154 6.74 -14.80 12.36
CA GLY A 154 7.94 -13.99 12.26
C GLY A 154 8.49 -14.02 10.83
N TYR A 155 9.75 -14.39 10.66
CA TYR A 155 10.44 -14.40 9.37
C TYR A 155 10.58 -15.79 8.75
N GLU A 156 9.92 -16.81 9.30
CA GLU A 156 9.88 -18.13 8.69
C GLU A 156 9.12 -18.11 7.35
N ALA A 157 9.58 -18.94 6.41
CA ALA A 157 8.98 -18.97 5.07
C ALA A 157 7.55 -19.51 5.09
N ILE A 158 6.70 -18.91 4.26
CA ILE A 158 5.34 -19.38 3.98
C ILE A 158 5.25 -19.69 2.48
N VAL A 159 4.89 -20.91 2.12
CA VAL A 159 4.73 -21.35 0.72
C VAL A 159 3.27 -21.16 0.30
N GLY A 160 3.07 -20.44 -0.81
CA GLY A 160 1.74 -20.07 -1.28
C GLY A 160 1.01 -19.10 -0.34
N TYR A 161 -0.28 -18.90 -0.61
CA TYR A 161 -1.16 -18.05 0.20
C TYR A 161 -1.73 -18.78 1.43
N ASP A 162 -0.85 -19.36 2.26
CA ASP A 162 -1.27 -20.01 3.52
C ASP A 162 -1.60 -18.98 4.61
N ARG A 163 -2.91 -18.82 4.84
CA ARG A 163 -3.51 -17.96 5.86
C ARG A 163 -4.05 -18.73 7.06
N GLY A 164 -3.76 -20.03 7.23
CA GLY A 164 -4.35 -20.84 8.32
C GLY A 164 -4.01 -20.31 9.73
N GLY A 165 -2.83 -19.70 9.87
CA GLY A 165 -2.37 -19.06 11.09
C GLY A 165 -2.72 -17.58 11.22
N CYS A 166 -3.30 -16.96 10.18
CA CYS A 166 -3.62 -15.54 10.21
C CYS A 166 -4.58 -15.21 11.35
N ARG A 167 -4.16 -14.33 12.27
CA ARG A 167 -5.00 -13.64 13.25
C ARG A 167 -4.91 -12.14 13.03
N MET A 168 -5.93 -11.58 12.38
CA MET A 168 -6.05 -10.13 12.26
C MET A 168 -6.12 -9.54 13.68
N ASP A 169 -5.17 -8.68 14.02
CA ASP A 169 -5.07 -8.07 15.34
C ASP A 169 -5.43 -6.57 15.35
N VAL A 170 -5.78 -6.02 14.18
CA VAL A 170 -6.34 -4.68 13.97
C VAL A 170 -7.64 -4.82 13.17
N ALA A 171 -8.78 -4.87 13.86
CA ALA A 171 -10.09 -5.12 13.23
C ALA A 171 -10.55 -4.04 12.24
N ALA A 172 -9.97 -2.84 12.31
CA ALA A 172 -10.27 -1.73 11.39
C ALA A 172 -9.54 -1.84 10.03
N SER A 173 -8.57 -2.76 9.91
CA SER A 173 -7.79 -2.91 8.68
C SER A 173 -8.57 -3.69 7.64
N VAL A 174 -8.59 -3.16 6.41
CA VAL A 174 -9.19 -3.84 5.24
C VAL A 174 -8.19 -4.76 4.56
N MET A 175 -6.90 -4.60 4.86
CA MET A 175 -5.81 -5.39 4.31
C MET A 175 -4.80 -5.75 5.38
N TRP A 176 -4.11 -6.87 5.20
CA TRP A 176 -3.08 -7.32 6.12
C TRP A 176 -1.91 -7.99 5.40
N GLN A 177 -0.72 -7.43 5.56
CA GLN A 177 0.56 -8.06 5.23
C GLN A 177 0.94 -9.04 6.34
N TYR A 178 0.88 -10.33 6.05
CA TYR A 178 1.02 -11.38 7.06
C TYR A 178 2.38 -12.09 7.05
N THR A 179 3.23 -11.82 6.06
CA THR A 179 4.62 -12.28 6.00
C THR A 179 5.45 -11.44 5.04
N SER A 180 6.75 -11.36 5.30
CA SER A 180 7.79 -10.86 4.37
C SER A 180 8.71 -11.98 3.83
N SER A 181 8.37 -13.23 4.15
CA SER A 181 9.10 -14.43 3.74
C SER A 181 8.23 -15.37 2.91
N GLY A 182 7.27 -14.83 2.17
CA GLY A 182 6.43 -15.58 1.25
C GLY A 182 7.21 -16.19 0.09
N ARG A 183 6.78 -17.36 -0.38
CA ARG A 183 7.35 -18.10 -1.50
C ARG A 183 6.22 -18.50 -2.46
N LEU A 184 6.27 -17.97 -3.67
CA LEU A 184 5.29 -18.25 -4.73
C LEU A 184 5.99 -18.89 -5.93
N ASP A 185 5.29 -19.81 -6.59
CA ASP A 185 5.80 -20.43 -7.82
C ASP A 185 6.11 -19.36 -8.86
N GLY A 186 7.28 -19.46 -9.48
CA GLY A 186 7.78 -18.52 -10.49
C GLY A 186 8.78 -17.49 -9.98
N TYR A 187 9.02 -17.37 -8.67
CA TYR A 187 10.05 -16.51 -8.10
C TYR A 187 10.77 -17.14 -6.89
N ASP A 188 12.10 -17.27 -6.98
CA ASP A 188 12.93 -17.92 -5.96
C ASP A 188 13.29 -17.02 -4.77
N GLY A 189 12.80 -15.77 -4.73
CA GLY A 189 13.05 -14.81 -3.65
C GLY A 189 11.92 -14.76 -2.61
N ASN A 190 12.11 -13.94 -1.59
CA ASN A 190 11.05 -13.63 -0.62
C ASN A 190 10.07 -12.61 -1.22
N LEU A 191 8.78 -12.80 -0.92
CA LEU A 191 7.71 -11.85 -1.22
C LEU A 191 6.96 -11.50 0.04
N ASP A 192 6.57 -10.23 0.11
CA ASP A 192 5.54 -9.79 1.04
C ASP A 192 4.19 -10.30 0.53
N LEU A 193 3.44 -10.98 1.40
CA LEU A 193 2.12 -11.54 1.06
C LEU A 193 1.03 -10.88 1.89
N ASP A 194 -0.03 -10.53 1.19
CA ASP A 194 -1.16 -9.79 1.71
C ASP A 194 -2.46 -10.55 1.56
N VAL A 195 -3.40 -10.21 2.45
CA VAL A 195 -4.81 -10.53 2.30
C VAL A 195 -5.62 -9.25 2.35
N PHE A 196 -6.53 -9.09 1.38
CA PHE A 196 -7.57 -8.07 1.39
C PHE A 196 -8.91 -8.68 1.79
N PHE A 197 -9.58 -8.08 2.78
CA PHE A 197 -10.83 -8.58 3.36
C PHE A 197 -12.05 -8.02 2.65
N GLY A 198 -12.09 -8.21 1.33
CA GLY A 198 -13.19 -7.82 0.45
C GLY A 198 -13.20 -8.70 -0.80
N ASP A 199 -14.07 -8.36 -1.74
CA ASP A 199 -14.08 -8.96 -3.07
C ASP A 199 -13.44 -8.05 -4.13
N ALA A 200 -13.48 -8.47 -5.40
CA ALA A 200 -12.90 -7.71 -6.51
C ALA A 200 -13.59 -6.35 -6.72
N GLY A 201 -14.87 -6.21 -6.37
CA GLY A 201 -15.59 -4.95 -6.42
C GLY A 201 -15.13 -3.99 -5.33
N ASP A 202 -14.93 -4.50 -4.10
CA ASP A 202 -14.38 -3.72 -3.00
C ASP A 202 -12.95 -3.24 -3.32
N TRP A 203 -12.13 -4.10 -3.95
CA TRP A 203 -10.78 -3.74 -4.40
C TRP A 203 -10.81 -2.65 -5.47
N ALA A 204 -11.65 -2.82 -6.50
CA ALA A 204 -11.81 -1.82 -7.56
C ALA A 204 -12.29 -0.46 -7.03
N ALA A 205 -13.12 -0.45 -5.97
CA ALA A 205 -13.56 0.78 -5.32
C ALA A 205 -12.38 1.59 -4.74
N LEU A 206 -11.35 0.93 -4.19
CA LEU A 206 -10.13 1.58 -3.69
C LEU A 206 -9.27 2.19 -4.81
N CYS A 207 -9.32 1.63 -6.02
CA CYS A 207 -8.62 2.16 -7.20
C CYS A 207 -9.35 3.33 -7.87
N SER A 208 -10.67 3.37 -7.75
CA SER A 208 -11.51 4.33 -8.46
C SER A 208 -11.45 5.72 -7.82
N ARG A 209 -11.63 6.78 -8.62
CA ARG A 209 -11.96 8.09 -8.06
C ARG A 209 -13.38 8.01 -7.51
N ASN A 210 -13.56 8.26 -6.22
CA ASN A 210 -14.90 8.36 -5.62
C ASN A 210 -15.76 9.34 -6.46
N GLU A 211 -16.81 8.85 -7.12
CA GLU A 211 -17.70 9.66 -7.98
C GLU A 211 -18.57 10.67 -7.20
N SER A 212 -18.35 10.85 -5.90
CA SER A 212 -19.20 11.68 -5.05
C SER A 212 -19.02 13.19 -5.22
N VAL A 213 -18.10 13.67 -6.08
CA VAL A 213 -17.85 15.11 -6.28
C VAL A 213 -18.35 15.64 -7.65
N SER A 214 -18.95 14.80 -8.52
CA SER A 214 -19.40 15.24 -9.86
C SER A 214 -20.91 15.50 -10.01
N ARG A 215 -21.75 15.38 -8.97
CA ARG A 215 -23.21 15.57 -9.09
C ARG A 215 -23.78 16.74 -8.28
N ARG A 216 -23.05 17.86 -8.17
CA ARG A 216 -23.62 19.16 -7.74
C ARG A 216 -22.93 20.31 -8.46
N ALA A 217 -23.16 20.40 -9.77
CA ALA A 217 -22.98 21.62 -10.54
C ALA A 217 -23.81 21.53 -11.83
N GLU A 218 -25.13 21.41 -11.67
CA GLU A 218 -26.13 21.88 -12.65
C GLU A 218 -27.28 22.53 -11.90
#